data_AF-A0A7L4PUS5-F1
#
_entry.id   AF-A0A7L4PUS5-F1
#
_cell.length_a   1.000
_cell.length_b   1.000
_cell.length_c   1.000
_cell.angle_alpha   90.00
_cell.angle_beta   90.00
_cell.angle_gamma   90.00
#
_symmetry.space_group_name_H-M   'P 1'
#
loop_
_entity.id
_entity.type
_entity.pdbx_description
1 polymer ?
#
loop_
_entity_poly.entity_id
_entity_poly.type
_entity_poly.pdbx_seq_one_letter_code
_entity_poly.pdbx_strand_id
1 'polypeptide(L)'
;MRYYEHPESFLSYAEVVPAVEEAFANHCEGEVLMPPKVYITFPDGDFRTMPAYIPALDIAGVKIVKVHPHNRAAGLPTVMALTVV
;
A
#
# COMPACT_ATOMS: atom_id res chain seq x y z
N MET A 1 16.83 6.68 6.53
CA MET A 1 15.93 5.92 5.65
C MET A 1 16.20 4.44 5.85
N ARG A 2 15.21 3.65 6.26
CA ARG A 2 15.33 2.19 6.39
C ARG A 2 14.63 1.55 5.19
N TYR A 3 15.24 0.53 4.60
CA TYR A 3 14.68 -0.21 3.47
C TYR A 3 14.44 -1.66 3.89
N TYR A 4 13.27 -2.18 3.58
CA TYR A 4 12.83 -3.53 3.93
C TYR A 4 12.44 -4.26 2.64
N GLU A 5 13.28 -5.20 2.20
CA GLU A 5 13.04 -5.98 0.97
C GLU A 5 11.93 -7.02 1.15
N HIS A 6 11.85 -7.62 2.34
CA HIS A 6 10.91 -8.67 2.72
C HIS A 6 10.15 -8.28 4.00
N PRO A 7 9.36 -7.19 3.98
CA PRO A 7 8.67 -6.69 5.18
C PRO A 7 7.74 -7.74 5.81
N GLU A 8 7.22 -8.68 5.01
CA GLU A 8 6.41 -9.82 5.46
C GLU A 8 7.14 -10.74 6.44
N SER A 9 8.48 -10.79 6.40
CA SER A 9 9.26 -11.64 7.30
C SER A 9 9.26 -11.13 8.75
N PHE A 10 8.83 -9.88 8.97
CA PHE A 10 8.78 -9.22 10.27
C PHE A 10 7.34 -9.03 10.78
N LEU A 11 6.34 -9.57 10.08
CA LEU A 11 4.93 -9.35 10.38
C LEU A 11 4.22 -10.68 10.63
N SER A 12 3.46 -10.76 11.72
CA SER A 12 2.54 -11.87 11.97
C SER A 12 1.09 -11.46 11.68
N TYR A 13 0.23 -12.44 11.37
CA TYR A 13 -1.20 -12.17 11.24
C TYR A 13 -1.84 -11.64 12.53
N ALA A 14 -1.31 -12.05 13.69
CA ALA A 14 -1.77 -11.58 15.00
C ALA A 14 -1.50 -10.07 15.21
N GLU A 15 -0.50 -9.51 14.53
CA GLU A 15 -0.19 -8.07 14.55
C GLU A 15 -0.90 -7.32 13.42
N VAL A 16 -0.95 -7.91 12.21
CA VAL A 16 -1.52 -7.25 11.03
C VAL A 16 -3.03 -7.07 11.13
N VAL A 17 -3.76 -8.07 11.64
CA VAL A 17 -5.24 -8.01 11.69
C VAL A 17 -5.73 -6.86 12.60
N PRO A 18 -5.27 -6.73 13.86
CA PRO A 18 -5.67 -5.60 14.70
C PRO A 18 -5.26 -4.24 14.13
N ALA A 19 -4.08 -4.13 13.52
CA ALA A 19 -3.63 -2.88 12.90
C ALA A 19 -4.53 -2.44 11.73
N VAL A 20 -5.02 -3.40 10.93
CA VAL A 20 -5.96 -3.11 9.85
C VAL A 20 -7.34 -2.75 10.40
N GLU A 21 -7.82 -3.44 11.44
CA GLU A 21 -9.08 -3.13 12.12
C GLU A 21 -9.08 -1.70 12.68
N GLU A 22 -8.02 -1.30 13.38
CA GLU A 22 -7.85 0.05 13.91
C GLU A 22 -7.83 1.11 12.80
N ALA A 23 -7.14 0.84 11.68
CA ALA A 23 -7.14 1.75 10.54
C ALA A 23 -8.54 1.94 9.93
N PHE A 24 -9.34 0.87 9.85
CA PHE A 24 -10.74 0.97 9.42
C PHE A 24 -11.62 1.72 10.41
N ALA A 25 -11.46 1.47 11.71
CA ALA A 25 -12.19 2.20 12.75
C ALA A 25 -11.93 3.72 12.63
N ASN A 26 -10.66 4.14 12.56
CA ASN A 26 -10.29 5.55 12.36
C ASN A 26 -10.88 6.13 11.06
N HIS A 27 -10.92 5.34 9.98
CA HIS A 27 -11.51 5.80 8.72
C HIS A 27 -13.02 6.01 8.82
N CYS A 28 -13.74 5.14 9.52
CA CYS A 28 -15.18 5.24 9.75
C CYS A 28 -15.55 6.47 10.60
N GLU A 29 -14.69 6.83 11.57
CA GLU A 29 -14.87 8.05 12.37
C GLU A 29 -14.56 9.34 11.59
N GLY A 30 -14.08 9.24 10.33
CA GLY A 30 -13.74 10.40 9.50
C GLY A 30 -12.38 11.02 9.82
N GLU A 31 -11.59 10.36 10.65
CA GLU A 31 -10.31 10.87 11.19
C GLU A 31 -9.11 10.50 10.30
N VAL A 32 -9.31 10.09 9.04
CA VAL A 32 -8.22 9.68 8.13
C VAL A 32 -8.18 10.56 6.89
N LEU A 33 -7.00 11.08 6.55
CA LEU A 33 -6.77 11.75 5.28
C LEU A 33 -6.35 10.73 4.22
N MET A 34 -7.29 10.27 3.40
CA MET A 34 -7.05 9.30 2.32
C MET A 34 -7.65 9.82 1.01
N PRO A 35 -6.94 10.66 0.24
CA PRO A 35 -7.46 11.15 -1.02
C PRO A 35 -7.61 10.01 -2.05
N PRO A 36 -8.39 10.22 -3.13
CA PRO A 36 -8.51 9.24 -4.19
C PRO A 36 -7.15 8.84 -4.76
N LYS A 37 -7.05 7.57 -5.18
CA LYS A 37 -5.85 7.05 -5.84
C LYS A 37 -5.58 7.82 -7.12
N VAL A 38 -4.31 8.08 -7.41
CA VAL A 38 -3.87 8.62 -8.70
C VAL A 38 -3.47 7.45 -9.59
N TYR A 39 -3.87 7.48 -10.86
CA TYR A 39 -3.61 6.44 -11.84
C TYR A 39 -2.79 6.99 -13.01
N ILE A 40 -1.84 6.19 -13.48
CA ILE A 40 -1.22 6.29 -14.80
C ILE A 40 -1.53 4.99 -15.52
N THR A 41 -2.34 5.07 -16.57
CA THR A 41 -2.78 3.90 -17.33
C THR A 41 -1.89 3.68 -18.55
N PHE A 42 -1.53 2.43 -18.80
CA PHE A 42 -0.82 1.97 -19.99
C PHE A 42 -1.72 1.01 -20.77
N PRO A 43 -1.43 0.71 -22.05
CA PRO A 43 -2.18 -0.32 -22.78
C PRO A 43 -2.20 -1.68 -22.06
N ASP A 44 -1.08 -2.08 -21.47
CA ASP A 44 -0.90 -3.40 -20.82
C ASP A 44 -0.70 -3.32 -19.31
N GLY A 45 -1.38 -2.38 -18.64
CA GLY A 45 -1.34 -2.29 -17.18
C GLY A 45 -1.58 -0.89 -16.63
N ASP A 46 -1.25 -0.73 -15.35
CA ASP A 46 -1.34 0.56 -14.67
C ASP A 46 -0.25 0.75 -13.61
N PHE A 47 -0.12 2.00 -13.20
CA PHE A 47 0.66 2.45 -12.07
C PHE A 47 -0.21 3.36 -11.19
N ARG A 48 -0.11 3.21 -9.87
CA ARG A 48 -0.96 3.91 -8.91
C ARG A 48 -0.18 4.39 -7.70
N THR A 49 -0.58 5.55 -7.18
CA THR A 49 -0.18 6.00 -5.85
C THR A 49 -1.39 6.00 -4.92
N MET A 50 -1.20 5.46 -3.72
CA MET A 50 -2.21 5.36 -2.67
C MET A 50 -1.68 6.02 -1.39
N PRO A 51 -1.78 7.36 -1.26
CA PRO A 51 -1.36 8.08 -0.06
C PRO A 51 -2.45 8.02 1.04
N ALA A 52 -2.03 8.01 2.30
CA ALA A 52 -2.90 8.16 3.45
C ALA A 52 -2.15 8.77 4.66
N TYR A 53 -2.87 9.44 5.55
CA TYR A 53 -2.41 9.85 6.88
C TYR A 53 -3.46 9.51 7.93
N ILE A 54 -3.03 8.85 9.01
CA ILE A 54 -3.87 8.49 10.16
C ILE A 54 -3.33 9.27 11.39
N PRO A 55 -3.94 10.40 11.78
CA PRO A 55 -3.50 11.24 12.89
C PRO A 55 -3.42 10.49 14.23
N ALA A 56 -4.39 9.63 14.52
CA ALA A 56 -4.42 8.85 15.77
C ALA A 56 -3.19 7.95 15.95
N LEU A 57 -2.56 7.55 14.83
CA LEU A 57 -1.35 6.72 14.81
C LEU A 57 -0.08 7.54 14.56
N ASP A 58 -0.20 8.83 14.24
CA ASP A 58 0.88 9.70 13.75
C ASP A 58 1.68 9.09 12.58
N ILE A 59 0.97 8.45 11.65
CA ILE A 59 1.58 7.75 10.51
C ILE A 59 1.02 8.27 9.20
N ALA A 60 1.90 8.79 8.35
CA ALA A 60 1.64 9.10 6.95
C ALA A 60 2.38 8.11 6.06
N GLY A 61 1.83 7.78 4.89
CA GLY A 61 2.55 6.97 3.93
C GLY A 61 1.92 6.97 2.55
N VAL A 62 2.68 6.49 1.57
CA VAL A 62 2.21 6.27 0.20
C VAL A 62 2.65 4.91 -0.28
N LYS A 63 1.68 4.13 -0.76
CA LYS A 63 1.96 2.92 -1.54
C LYS A 63 2.00 3.27 -3.02
N ILE A 64 3.14 3.01 -3.64
CA ILE A 64 3.39 3.13 -5.07
C ILE A 64 3.35 1.73 -5.65
N VAL A 65 2.35 1.41 -6.47
CA VAL A 65 2.10 0.05 -6.96
C VAL A 65 1.86 0.03 -8.46
N LYS A 66 2.39 -0.98 -9.14
CA LYS A 66 2.11 -1.25 -10.55
C LYS A 66 1.49 -2.62 -10.75
N VAL A 67 0.66 -2.73 -11.79
CA VAL A 67 0.02 -4.00 -12.20
C VAL A 67 0.19 -4.21 -13.69
N HIS A 68 0.86 -5.30 -14.08
CA HIS A 68 1.02 -5.72 -15.47
C HIS A 68 0.72 -7.22 -15.61
N PRO A 69 -0.44 -7.60 -16.18
CA PRO A 69 -0.88 -9.00 -16.25
C PRO A 69 0.14 -9.94 -16.89
N HIS A 70 0.87 -9.47 -17.92
CA HIS A 70 1.79 -10.29 -18.72
C HIS A 70 3.22 -10.39 -18.15
N ASN A 71 3.53 -9.75 -17.02
CA ASN A 71 4.87 -9.77 -16.43
C ASN A 71 5.41 -11.18 -16.17
N ARG A 72 4.53 -12.15 -15.91
CA ARG A 72 4.91 -13.55 -15.68
C ARG A 72 5.64 -14.17 -16.88
N ALA A 73 5.33 -13.77 -18.11
CA ALA A 73 6.02 -14.22 -19.31
C ALA A 73 7.48 -13.74 -19.37
N ALA A 74 7.79 -12.63 -18.68
CA ALA A 74 9.14 -12.07 -18.54
C ALA A 74 9.79 -12.46 -17.21
N GLY A 75 9.22 -13.40 -16.44
CA GLY A 75 9.76 -13.83 -15.14
C GLY A 75 9.54 -12.83 -14.00
N LEU A 76 8.68 -11.82 -14.18
CA LEU A 76 8.40 -10.79 -13.17
C LEU A 76 7.04 -11.02 -12.47
N PRO A 77 6.85 -10.54 -11.22
CA PRO A 77 5.54 -10.52 -10.59
C PRO A 77 4.55 -9.60 -11.32
N THR A 78 3.27 -10.00 -11.35
CA THR A 78 2.18 -9.18 -11.89
C THR A 78 2.00 -7.88 -11.13
N VAL A 79 2.19 -7.92 -9.80
CA VAL A 79 2.05 -6.79 -8.89
C VAL A 79 3.38 -6.58 -8.18
N MET A 80 3.87 -5.34 -8.19
CA MET A 80 5.05 -4.93 -7.44
C MET A 80 4.74 -3.57 -6.80
N ALA A 81 5.19 -3.36 -5.57
CA ALA A 81 4.92 -2.14 -4.82
C ALA A 81 6.11 -1.69 -3.98
N LEU A 82 6.18 -0.39 -3.75
CA LEU A 82 7.01 0.26 -2.74
C LEU A 82 6.09 1.03 -1.80
N THR A 83 6.33 0.95 -0.51
CA THR A 83 5.65 1.79 0.49
C THR A 83 6.68 2.74 1.10
N VAL A 84 6.36 4.03 1.12
CA VAL A 84 7.11 5.06 1.84
C VAL A 84 6.27 5.48 3.03
N VAL A 85 6.84 5.41 4.22
CA VAL A 85 6.24 5.79 5.51
C VAL A 85 7.21 6.74 6.19
#